data_AF-A0A4R5F7Q2-F1
#
_entry.id   AF-A0A4R5F7Q2-F1
#
_cell.length_a   1.000
_cell.length_b   1.000
_cell.length_c   1.000
_cell.angle_alpha   90.00
_cell.angle_beta   90.00
_cell.angle_gamma   90.00
#
_symmetry.space_group_name_H-M   'P 1'
#
loop_
_entity.id
_entity.type
_entity.pdbx_description
1 polymer ?
#
loop_
_entity_poly.entity_id
_entity_poly.type
_entity_poly.pdbx_seq_one_letter_code
_entity_poly.pdbx_strand_id
1 'polypeptide(L)'
;MVKHARKTVISLGAVALLTLAAAAAPAQATSATDIPKDRCKRGNYCIYDPPRYPLWQYSGNNDVTHTFDGGSSWIRNNGYRQAGADHIRFTYNYFGESKKTGCLHPPGDGTTIKKFTKKKSVNIFKVRWVGAC
;
A
#
# COMPACT_ATOMS: atom_id res chain seq x y z
N MET A 1 55.15 -51.25 6.08
CA MET A 1 54.63 -50.94 4.72
C MET A 1 53.47 -49.95 4.81
N VAL A 2 53.68 -48.64 4.61
CA VAL A 2 52.64 -47.64 4.23
C VAL A 2 53.40 -46.47 3.59
N LYS A 3 53.59 -46.45 2.26
CA LYS A 3 52.83 -45.74 1.21
C LYS A 3 52.82 -44.20 1.31
N HIS A 4 53.42 -43.59 0.28
CA HIS A 4 53.48 -42.16 -0.05
C HIS A 4 52.10 -41.49 -0.24
N ALA A 5 52.02 -40.20 0.12
CA ALA A 5 51.07 -39.24 -0.46
C ALA A 5 51.71 -37.84 -0.39
N ARG A 6 52.28 -37.34 -1.50
CA ARG A 6 51.67 -36.55 -2.59
C ARG A 6 51.79 -35.03 -2.37
N LYS A 7 52.62 -34.48 -3.25
CA LYS A 7 52.81 -33.09 -3.69
C LYS A 7 51.50 -32.27 -3.74
N THR A 8 51.59 -30.96 -3.52
CA THR A 8 51.46 -29.89 -4.53
C THR A 8 51.08 -28.59 -3.82
N VAL A 9 52.00 -27.62 -3.76
CA VAL A 9 51.72 -26.27 -3.21
C VAL A 9 51.17 -25.40 -4.33
N ILE A 10 50.02 -24.81 -4.06
CA ILE A 10 49.12 -24.11 -4.96
C ILE A 10 49.65 -22.69 -5.24
N SER A 11 49.51 -22.26 -6.51
CA SER A 11 49.96 -20.97 -7.05
C SER A 11 49.29 -19.75 -6.39
N LEU A 12 50.09 -18.70 -6.17
CA LEU A 12 49.66 -17.36 -5.76
C LEU A 12 49.01 -16.62 -6.94
N GLY A 13 47.67 -16.50 -6.91
CA GLY A 13 46.90 -15.66 -7.83
C GLY A 13 46.80 -14.22 -7.35
N ALA A 14 47.10 -13.27 -8.24
CA ALA A 14 47.08 -11.83 -7.99
C ALA A 14 45.68 -11.30 -7.64
N VAL A 15 45.60 -10.44 -6.62
CA VAL A 15 44.37 -9.77 -6.20
C VAL A 15 44.17 -8.52 -7.06
N ALA A 16 43.23 -8.58 -8.01
CA ALA A 16 42.77 -7.41 -8.74
C ALA A 16 41.72 -6.64 -7.90
N LEU A 17 42.11 -5.46 -7.41
CA LEU A 17 41.21 -4.50 -6.77
C LEU A 17 40.31 -3.86 -7.84
N LEU A 18 39.04 -4.28 -7.91
CA LEU A 18 38.01 -3.54 -8.64
C LEU A 18 37.44 -2.44 -7.74
N THR A 19 37.72 -1.19 -8.10
CA THR A 19 37.11 0.00 -7.52
C THR A 19 35.63 0.07 -7.91
N LEU A 20 34.74 -0.11 -6.92
CA LEU A 20 33.32 0.12 -7.07
C LEU A 20 33.05 1.63 -7.09
N ALA A 21 32.92 2.22 -8.29
CA ALA A 21 32.34 3.54 -8.44
C ALA A 21 30.82 3.42 -8.19
N ALA A 22 30.39 3.70 -6.96
CA ALA A 22 28.97 3.83 -6.65
C ALA A 22 28.43 5.09 -7.33
N ALA A 23 27.81 4.91 -8.50
CA ALA A 23 26.98 5.94 -9.10
C ALA A 23 25.79 6.19 -8.16
N ALA A 24 25.86 7.26 -7.38
CA ALA A 24 24.70 7.79 -6.67
C ALA A 24 23.72 8.33 -7.72
N ALA A 25 22.82 7.49 -8.21
CA ALA A 25 21.68 7.96 -8.98
C ALA A 25 20.89 8.96 -8.10
N PRO A 26 20.42 10.09 -8.66
CA PRO A 26 19.56 11.00 -7.91
C PRO A 26 18.34 10.20 -7.44
N ALA A 27 18.14 10.15 -6.12
CA ALA A 27 16.92 9.61 -5.55
C ALA A 27 15.76 10.44 -6.10
N GLN A 28 15.01 9.87 -7.03
CA GLN A 28 13.78 10.48 -7.53
C GLN A 28 12.88 10.73 -6.32
N ALA A 29 12.66 12.00 -6.00
CA ALA A 29 11.67 12.39 -5.02
C ALA A 29 10.31 11.89 -5.54
N THR A 30 9.85 10.79 -4.96
CA THR A 30 8.52 10.26 -5.22
C THR A 30 7.51 11.32 -4.81
N SER A 31 6.91 11.96 -5.81
CA SER A 31 5.77 12.86 -5.63
C SER A 31 4.70 12.16 -4.78
N ALA A 32 3.89 12.91 -4.03
CA ALA A 32 2.82 12.39 -3.16
C ALA A 32 1.72 11.55 -3.88
N THR A 33 1.97 11.16 -5.12
CA THR A 33 1.28 10.18 -5.95
C THR A 33 1.76 8.73 -5.74
N ASP A 34 2.95 8.50 -5.19
CA ASP A 34 3.48 7.15 -4.91
C ASP A 34 3.18 6.69 -3.49
N ILE A 35 1.89 6.53 -3.19
CA ILE A 35 1.47 5.77 -2.01
C ILE A 35 1.95 4.33 -2.21
N PRO A 36 2.80 3.75 -1.34
CA PRO A 36 3.22 2.37 -1.46
C PRO A 36 1.97 1.49 -1.47
N LYS A 37 1.72 0.87 -2.63
CA LYS A 37 0.50 0.11 -2.88
C LYS A 37 0.44 -1.20 -2.08
N ASP A 38 1.42 -1.48 -1.23
CA ASP A 38 1.86 -2.82 -0.86
C ASP A 38 1.48 -3.26 0.57
N ARG A 39 0.96 -2.39 1.43
CA ARG A 39 0.60 -2.77 2.81
C ARG A 39 -0.88 -2.97 3.08
N CYS A 40 -1.75 -2.71 2.10
CA CYS A 40 -3.13 -3.18 2.18
C CYS A 40 -3.17 -4.65 1.79
N LYS A 41 -3.54 -5.55 2.71
CA LYS A 41 -3.66 -6.97 2.38
C LYS A 41 -4.65 -7.15 1.21
N ARG A 42 -4.35 -8.06 0.30
CA ARG A 42 -5.28 -8.44 -0.77
C ARG A 42 -6.57 -8.97 -0.14
N GLY A 43 -7.72 -8.61 -0.71
CA GLY A 43 -9.03 -8.94 -0.14
C GLY A 43 -9.56 -7.90 0.85
N ASN A 44 -8.75 -6.92 1.25
CA ASN A 44 -9.18 -5.88 2.17
C ASN A 44 -9.44 -4.55 1.47
N TYR A 45 -10.25 -3.71 2.09
CA TYR A 45 -10.11 -2.27 1.94
C TYR A 45 -9.30 -1.71 3.12
N CYS A 46 -8.67 -0.56 2.90
CA CYS A 46 -7.75 0.04 3.85
C CYS A 46 -7.95 1.55 3.96
N ILE A 47 -7.94 2.05 5.19
CA ILE A 47 -7.99 3.47 5.53
C ILE A 47 -6.60 3.86 6.02
N TYR A 48 -6.07 4.94 5.48
CA TYR A 48 -4.72 5.42 5.70
C TYR A 48 -4.73 6.85 6.23
N ASP A 49 -3.81 7.10 7.15
CA ASP A 49 -3.36 8.40 7.64
C ASP A 49 -1.83 8.36 7.63
N PRO A 50 -1.10 9.43 7.28
CA PRO A 50 0.36 9.40 7.33
C PRO A 50 0.89 8.96 8.71
N PRO A 51 1.95 8.13 8.75
CA PRO A 51 2.81 7.72 7.65
C PRO A 51 2.43 6.35 7.06
N ARG A 52 1.91 6.33 5.81
CA ARG A 52 1.89 5.24 4.79
C ARG A 52 1.42 3.81 5.18
N TYR A 53 1.17 3.51 6.44
CA TYR A 53 0.55 2.26 6.91
C TYR A 53 -0.96 2.45 6.99
N PRO A 54 -1.76 1.42 6.67
CA PRO A 54 -3.18 1.51 6.93
C PRO A 54 -3.38 1.61 8.45
N LEU A 55 -4.07 2.65 8.90
CA LEU A 55 -4.59 2.72 10.27
C LEU A 55 -5.53 1.55 10.52
N TRP A 56 -6.36 1.26 9.51
CA TRP A 56 -7.31 0.18 9.56
C TRP A 56 -7.43 -0.54 8.22
N GLN A 57 -7.70 -1.84 8.30
CA GLN A 57 -7.97 -2.68 7.14
C GLN A 57 -8.99 -3.76 7.48
N TYR A 58 -9.89 -4.04 6.54
CA TYR A 58 -11.01 -4.96 6.76
C TYR A 58 -11.29 -5.78 5.51
N SER A 59 -11.56 -7.07 5.69
CA SER A 59 -12.00 -7.99 4.64
C SER A 59 -13.53 -8.02 4.46
N GLY A 60 -14.28 -7.56 5.46
CA GLY A 60 -15.75 -7.59 5.48
C GLY A 60 -16.39 -6.21 5.56
N ASN A 61 -17.71 -6.20 5.74
CA ASN A 61 -18.46 -4.98 6.00
C ASN A 61 -18.13 -4.40 7.38
N ASN A 62 -18.27 -3.07 7.53
CA ASN A 62 -18.00 -2.38 8.78
C ASN A 62 -18.96 -1.19 8.99
N ASP A 63 -19.47 -1.03 10.21
CA ASP A 63 -20.33 0.08 10.67
C ASP A 63 -19.68 0.94 11.77
N VAL A 64 -18.41 0.68 12.08
CA VAL A 64 -17.61 1.49 13.01
C VAL A 64 -17.28 2.82 12.34
N THR A 65 -17.47 3.89 13.09
CA THR A 65 -17.04 5.22 12.65
C THR A 65 -15.54 5.39 12.88
N HIS A 66 -14.82 5.69 11.81
CA HIS A 66 -13.40 6.04 11.85
C HIS A 66 -13.24 7.53 11.64
N THR A 67 -12.58 8.20 12.58
CA THR A 67 -12.24 9.62 12.51
C THR A 67 -10.73 9.77 12.39
N PHE A 68 -10.29 10.58 11.44
CA PHE A 68 -8.88 10.83 11.17
C PHE A 68 -8.69 12.20 10.50
N ASP A 69 -7.47 12.69 10.45
CA ASP A 69 -7.18 13.98 9.84
C ASP A 69 -7.25 13.92 8.31
N GLY A 70 -8.08 14.76 7.72
CA GLY A 70 -8.09 14.96 6.28
C GLY A 70 -6.89 15.75 5.79
N GLY A 71 -6.73 15.85 4.47
CA GLY A 71 -5.64 16.58 3.81
C GLY A 71 -4.59 15.64 3.25
N SER A 72 -4.28 14.58 3.99
CA SER A 72 -3.30 13.57 3.58
C SER A 72 -3.79 12.13 3.76
N SER A 73 -5.02 11.92 4.22
CA SER A 73 -5.60 10.59 4.42
C SER A 73 -6.33 10.08 3.17
N TRP A 74 -6.45 8.76 3.04
CA TRP A 74 -7.17 8.13 1.93
C TRP A 74 -7.76 6.77 2.30
N ILE A 75 -8.76 6.35 1.55
CA ILE A 75 -9.29 4.98 1.57
C ILE A 75 -8.98 4.31 0.23
N ARG A 76 -8.65 3.02 0.25
CA ARG A 76 -8.38 2.20 -0.93
C ARG A 76 -9.15 0.89 -0.87
N ASN A 77 -9.68 0.47 -2.02
CA ASN A 77 -10.12 -0.90 -2.27
C ASN A 77 -8.93 -1.74 -2.79
N ASN A 78 -8.58 -2.81 -2.07
CA ASN A 78 -7.63 -3.82 -2.53
C ASN A 78 -8.26 -5.24 -2.53
N GLY A 79 -9.58 -5.30 -2.66
CA GLY A 79 -10.40 -6.51 -2.71
C GLY A 79 -10.27 -7.31 -4.00
N TYR A 80 -10.65 -8.58 -3.94
CA TYR A 80 -10.68 -9.45 -5.12
C TYR A 80 -11.76 -8.99 -6.11
N ARG A 81 -11.57 -9.32 -7.38
CA ARG A 81 -12.66 -9.27 -8.35
C ARG A 81 -13.56 -10.46 -8.09
N GLN A 82 -14.82 -10.18 -7.77
CA GLN A 82 -15.85 -11.14 -7.41
C GLN A 82 -17.17 -10.55 -7.86
N ALA A 83 -17.83 -11.22 -8.80
CA ALA A 83 -19.11 -10.75 -9.33
C ALA A 83 -20.11 -10.53 -8.17
N GLY A 84 -20.68 -9.34 -8.13
CA GLY A 84 -21.68 -8.98 -7.12
C GLY A 84 -21.12 -8.50 -5.77
N ALA A 85 -19.80 -8.48 -5.56
CA ALA A 85 -19.23 -8.11 -4.25
C ALA A 85 -17.78 -7.56 -4.30
N ASP A 86 -17.36 -6.86 -5.36
CA ASP A 86 -15.97 -6.39 -5.53
C ASP A 86 -15.77 -4.88 -5.43
N HIS A 87 -16.84 -4.09 -5.40
CA HIS A 87 -16.78 -2.66 -5.07
C HIS A 87 -16.95 -2.47 -3.56
N ILE A 88 -16.38 -1.38 -3.04
CA ILE A 88 -16.73 -0.89 -1.71
C ILE A 88 -17.55 0.39 -1.82
N ARG A 89 -18.69 0.44 -1.14
CA ARG A 89 -19.50 1.65 -0.94
C ARG A 89 -19.35 2.13 0.49
N PHE A 90 -18.99 3.39 0.68
CA PHE A 90 -18.74 3.95 2.01
C PHE A 90 -19.43 5.30 2.19
N THR A 91 -19.85 5.59 3.41
CA THR A 91 -20.43 6.88 3.79
C THR A 91 -19.44 7.67 4.62
N TYR A 92 -19.20 8.93 4.25
CA TYR A 92 -18.23 9.79 4.93
C TYR A 92 -18.70 11.24 5.02
N ASN A 93 -18.10 12.04 5.89
CA ASN A 93 -18.17 13.50 5.83
C ASN A 93 -16.84 14.14 6.22
N TYR A 94 -16.70 15.42 5.88
CA TYR A 94 -15.76 16.29 6.59
C TYR A 94 -16.46 16.86 7.82
N PHE A 95 -15.73 17.15 8.88
CA PHE A 95 -16.30 17.76 10.08
C PHE A 95 -17.11 19.02 9.74
N GLY A 96 -18.35 19.07 10.25
CA GLY A 96 -19.32 20.13 9.97
C GLY A 96 -20.01 20.05 8.60
N GLU A 97 -19.76 19.02 7.78
CA GLU A 97 -20.43 18.84 6.48
C GLU A 97 -21.44 17.67 6.51
N SER A 98 -22.42 17.73 5.60
CA SER A 98 -23.35 16.63 5.36
C SER A 98 -22.65 15.36 4.88
N LYS A 99 -23.26 14.21 5.20
CA LYS A 99 -22.77 12.89 4.77
C LYS A 99 -22.82 12.77 3.24
N LYS A 100 -21.81 12.11 2.69
CA LYS A 100 -21.62 11.79 1.28
C LYS A 100 -21.38 10.30 1.14
N THR A 101 -21.71 9.75 -0.03
CA THR A 101 -21.39 8.36 -0.38
C THR A 101 -20.26 8.36 -1.39
N GLY A 102 -19.26 7.51 -1.17
CA GLY A 102 -18.24 7.16 -2.15
C GLY A 102 -18.37 5.72 -2.56
N CYS A 103 -17.83 5.39 -3.73
CA CYS A 103 -17.71 4.02 -4.19
C CYS A 103 -16.32 3.81 -4.84
N LEU A 104 -15.71 2.66 -4.61
CA LEU A 104 -14.40 2.32 -5.16
C LEU A 104 -14.40 0.91 -5.75
N HIS A 105 -13.84 0.81 -6.95
CA HIS A 105 -13.68 -0.40 -7.73
C HIS A 105 -12.52 -1.27 -7.22
N PRO A 106 -12.53 -2.59 -7.51
CA PRO A 106 -11.39 -3.45 -7.21
C PRO A 106 -10.20 -3.10 -8.13
N PRO A 107 -8.98 -3.52 -7.79
CA PRO A 107 -7.82 -3.34 -8.67
C PRO A 107 -8.02 -3.84 -10.10
N GLY A 108 -7.51 -3.05 -11.04
CA GLY A 108 -7.65 -3.27 -12.48
C GLY A 108 -8.94 -2.71 -13.07
N ASP A 109 -9.85 -2.17 -12.26
CA ASP A 109 -11.07 -1.51 -12.70
C ASP A 109 -11.21 -0.12 -12.06
N GLY A 110 -11.73 0.86 -12.81
CA GLY A 110 -12.13 2.19 -12.35
C GLY A 110 -11.25 2.86 -11.29
N THR A 111 -11.92 3.58 -10.38
CA THR A 111 -11.26 4.31 -9.28
C THR A 111 -11.14 3.40 -8.07
N THR A 112 -9.92 3.11 -7.64
CA THR A 112 -9.63 2.22 -6.49
C THR A 112 -9.28 2.96 -5.20
N ILE A 113 -9.04 4.27 -5.28
CA ILE A 113 -8.58 5.11 -4.16
C ILE A 113 -9.41 6.39 -4.09
N LYS A 114 -9.86 6.76 -2.89
CA LYS A 114 -10.39 8.09 -2.58
C LYS A 114 -9.44 8.81 -1.63
N LYS A 115 -8.80 9.87 -2.12
CA LYS A 115 -8.04 10.81 -1.28
C LYS A 115 -8.98 11.83 -0.63
N PHE A 116 -8.73 12.14 0.63
CA PHE A 116 -9.42 13.21 1.35
C PHE A 116 -8.51 14.44 1.41
N THR A 117 -8.84 15.48 0.65
CA THR A 117 -7.92 16.61 0.40
C THR A 117 -8.15 17.83 1.28
N LYS A 118 -9.31 17.95 1.94
CA LYS A 118 -9.56 19.08 2.86
C LYS A 118 -8.82 18.85 4.17
N LYS A 119 -8.09 19.87 4.64
CA LYS A 119 -7.45 19.92 5.98
C LYS A 119 -8.49 20.06 7.10
N LYS A 120 -9.39 19.08 7.21
CA LYS A 120 -10.44 18.95 8.22
C LYS A 120 -10.55 17.49 8.59
N SER A 121 -10.96 17.17 9.81
CA SER A 121 -11.23 15.78 10.20
C SER A 121 -12.26 15.15 9.26
N VAL A 122 -12.04 13.90 8.91
CA VAL A 122 -12.91 13.08 8.09
C VAL A 122 -13.49 11.99 8.97
N ASN A 123 -14.80 11.75 8.86
CA ASN A 123 -15.43 10.58 9.45
C ASN A 123 -15.86 9.64 8.33
N ILE A 124 -15.49 8.36 8.41
CA ILE A 124 -16.07 7.28 7.61
C ILE A 124 -16.99 6.49 8.54
N PHE A 125 -18.29 6.45 8.26
CA PHE A 125 -19.31 5.89 9.15
C PHE A 125 -19.60 4.41 8.89
N LYS A 126 -19.56 4.01 7.62
CA LYS A 126 -19.83 2.64 7.20
C LYS A 126 -19.14 2.34 5.88
N VAL A 127 -18.75 1.08 5.69
CA VAL A 127 -18.20 0.54 4.44
C VAL A 127 -18.84 -0.81 4.17
N ARG A 128 -19.37 -1.00 2.96
CA ARG A 128 -20.00 -2.24 2.50
C ARG A 128 -19.36 -2.72 1.21
N TRP A 129 -19.10 -4.00 1.10
CA TRP A 129 -18.87 -4.66 -0.19
C TRP A 129 -20.19 -4.73 -0.95
N VAL A 130 -20.17 -4.33 -2.22
CA VAL A 130 -21.34 -4.27 -3.10
C VAL A 130 -20.93 -4.70 -4.51
N GLY A 131 -21.90 -5.06 -5.34
CA GLY A 131 -21.64 -5.55 -6.70
C GLY A 131 -21.46 -4.48 -7.77
N ALA A 132 -21.72 -3.21 -7.44
CA ALA A 132 -21.55 -2.10 -8.35
C ALA A 132 -21.42 -0.76 -7.61
N CYS A 133 -20.64 0.11 -8.21
CA CYS A 133 -20.86 1.56 -8.12
C CYS A 133 -22.01 1.93 -9.07
#